data_AF-A0A820HM23-F1
#
_entry.id   AF-A0A820HM23-F1
#
_cell.length_a   1.000
_cell.length_b   1.000
_cell.length_c   1.000
_cell.angle_alpha   90.00
_cell.angle_beta   90.00
_cell.angle_gamma   90.00
#
_symmetry.space_group_name_H-M   'P 1'
#
loop_
_entity.id
_entity.type
_entity.pdbx_description
1 polymer ?
#
loop_
_entity_poly.entity_id
_entity_poly.type
_entity_poly.pdbx_seq_one_letter_code
_entity_poly.pdbx_strand_id
1 'polypeptide(L)'
;MNRSYLYNIIHLSISFVLIFLPYLVAQTFQTSSDYAKDGAFAVGIIYIVFCLANLALSQYVTQLLGLRITFIVSSLTYLLFIAANIKYIKWVLYISAFLMGLGAALIWTAQGAYVAIATNKYEQVNNLEPSSRQGFTNGMFFGIFSCNRVLGNLLASFLFHRKYDEWIIFTVMSAIAGLGSFSLIFLRPIKIPKQI
;
A
#
# COMPACT_ATOMS: atom_id res chain seq x y z
N MET A 1 11.73 -11.31 -26.37
CA MET A 1 11.56 -11.38 -24.90
C MET A 1 10.27 -10.68 -24.52
N ASN A 2 9.26 -11.40 -24.01
CA ASN A 2 7.98 -10.84 -23.61
C ASN A 2 8.11 -10.15 -22.24
N ARG A 3 7.95 -8.83 -22.20
CA ARG A 3 8.10 -8.01 -20.98
C ARG A 3 6.77 -7.63 -20.32
N SER A 4 5.64 -8.17 -20.78
CA SER A 4 4.30 -7.80 -20.31
C SER A 4 4.14 -7.90 -18.79
N TYR A 5 4.71 -8.93 -18.17
CA TYR A 5 4.64 -9.13 -16.72
C TYR A 5 5.53 -8.15 -15.93
N LEU A 6 6.62 -7.66 -16.53
CA LEU A 6 7.44 -6.61 -15.91
C LEU A 6 6.68 -5.27 -15.90
N TYR A 7 5.97 -4.94 -16.98
CA TYR A 7 5.10 -3.75 -17.02
C TYR A 7 3.99 -3.81 -15.97
N ASN A 8 3.44 -5.00 -15.70
CA ASN A 8 2.47 -5.20 -14.63
C ASN A 8 3.07 -4.94 -13.23
N ILE A 9 4.32 -5.35 -13.00
CA ILE A 9 5.03 -5.08 -11.74
C ILE A 9 5.29 -3.57 -11.60
N ILE A 10 5.74 -2.92 -12.66
CA ILE A 10 5.96 -1.46 -12.69
C ILE A 10 4.65 -0.71 -12.39
N HIS A 11 3.53 -1.11 -13.01
CA HIS A 11 2.23 -0.52 -12.75
C HIS A 11 1.80 -0.70 -11.29
N LEU A 12 2.01 -1.88 -10.70
CA LEU A 12 1.77 -2.13 -9.28
C LEU A 12 2.64 -1.21 -8.41
N SER A 13 3.93 -1.10 -8.71
CA SER A 13 4.86 -0.23 -7.96
C SER A 13 4.44 1.23 -7.98
N ILE A 14 4.06 1.76 -9.14
CA ILE A 14 3.60 3.15 -9.28
C ILE A 14 2.32 3.38 -8.46
N SER A 15 1.37 2.44 -8.53
CA SER A 15 0.14 2.49 -7.73
C SER A 15 0.45 2.51 -6.22
N PHE A 16 1.40 1.67 -5.79
CA PHE A 16 1.87 1.64 -4.40
C PHE A 16 2.57 2.93 -4.00
N VAL A 17 3.34 3.57 -4.89
CA VAL A 17 3.95 4.88 -4.60
C VAL A 17 2.85 5.89 -4.30
N LEU A 18 1.81 5.97 -5.12
CA LEU A 18 0.70 6.92 -4.94
C LEU A 18 -0.11 6.67 -3.66
N ILE A 19 -0.24 5.43 -3.20
CA ILE A 19 -0.96 5.08 -1.96
C ILE A 19 -0.10 5.31 -0.73
N PHE A 20 1.16 4.87 -0.76
CA PHE A 20 2.03 4.88 0.42
C PHE A 20 2.68 6.24 0.66
N LEU A 21 2.82 7.07 -0.37
CA LEU A 21 3.33 8.42 -0.22
C LEU A 21 2.47 9.24 0.77
N PRO A 22 1.15 9.39 0.57
CA PRO A 22 0.29 10.09 1.51
C PRO A 22 0.21 9.40 2.87
N TYR A 23 0.22 8.07 2.89
CA TYR A 23 0.21 7.31 4.13
C TYR A 23 1.42 7.59 5.02
N LEU A 24 2.63 7.64 4.44
CA LEU A 24 3.84 7.93 5.21
C LEU A 24 3.79 9.34 5.80
N VAL A 25 3.29 10.31 5.05
CA VAL A 25 3.06 11.68 5.56
C VAL A 25 2.08 11.66 6.73
N ALA A 26 0.95 10.95 6.60
CA ALA A 26 -0.04 10.82 7.66
C ALA A 26 0.53 10.12 8.91
N GLN A 27 1.35 9.09 8.73
CA GLN A 27 2.00 8.37 9.81
C GLN A 27 3.00 9.25 10.57
N THR A 28 3.85 10.01 9.87
CA THR A 28 4.78 10.95 10.51
C THR A 28 4.02 12.07 11.22
N PHE A 29 2.98 12.61 10.60
CA PHE A 29 2.12 13.62 11.19
C PHE A 29 1.47 13.16 12.51
N GLN A 30 1.08 11.88 12.63
CA GLN A 30 0.51 11.35 13.88
C GLN A 30 1.40 11.62 15.08
N THR A 31 2.72 11.55 14.92
CA THR A 31 3.68 11.71 16.00
C THR A 31 4.13 13.15 16.24
N SER A 32 3.82 14.07 15.31
CA SER A 32 4.20 15.48 15.40
C SER A 32 3.03 16.45 15.58
N SER A 33 1.78 15.97 15.47
CA SER A 33 0.57 16.76 15.71
C SER A 33 0.39 17.12 17.19
N ASP A 34 -0.51 18.07 17.46
CA ASP A 34 -0.94 18.43 18.84
C ASP A 34 -1.52 17.23 19.61
N TYR A 35 -1.97 16.19 18.89
CA TYR A 35 -2.54 14.96 19.43
C TYR A 35 -1.56 13.77 19.40
N ALA A 36 -0.24 14.03 19.47
CA ALA A 36 0.80 13.02 19.31
C ALA A 36 0.63 11.75 20.14
N LYS A 37 0.07 11.84 21.36
CA LYS A 37 -0.21 10.67 22.21
C LYS A 37 -1.25 9.74 21.58
N ASP A 38 -2.36 10.31 21.10
CA ASP A 38 -3.43 9.55 20.45
C ASP A 38 -2.95 9.03 19.07
N GLY A 39 -2.19 9.84 18.34
CA GLY A 39 -1.56 9.42 17.08
C GLY A 39 -0.58 8.26 17.23
N ALA A 40 0.29 8.29 18.24
CA ALA A 40 1.20 7.19 18.54
C ALA A 40 0.43 5.91 18.91
N PHE A 41 -0.67 6.02 19.67
CA PHE A 41 -1.53 4.89 19.99
C PHE A 41 -2.19 4.31 18.74
N ALA A 42 -2.67 5.16 17.82
CA ALA A 42 -3.23 4.75 16.53
C ALA A 42 -2.20 4.00 15.67
N VAL A 43 -0.96 4.49 15.60
CA VAL A 43 0.13 3.79 14.91
C VAL A 43 0.44 2.44 15.59
N GLY A 44 0.40 2.38 16.92
CA GLY A 44 0.51 1.12 17.66
C GLY A 44 -0.59 0.10 17.29
N ILE A 45 -1.85 0.55 17.22
CA ILE A 45 -2.98 -0.28 16.77
C ILE A 45 -2.72 -0.85 15.37
N ILE A 46 -2.28 -0.02 14.42
CA ILE A 46 -1.96 -0.45 13.05
C ILE A 46 -1.02 -1.65 13.07
N TYR A 47 0.10 -1.55 13.79
CA TYR A 47 1.14 -2.59 13.75
C TYR A 47 0.75 -3.86 14.53
N ILE A 48 0.03 -3.72 15.65
CA ILE A 48 -0.49 -4.88 16.39
C ILE A 48 -1.50 -5.65 15.53
N VAL A 49 -2.46 -4.94 14.93
CA VAL A 49 -3.49 -5.55 14.08
C VAL A 49 -2.86 -6.14 12.82
N PHE A 50 -1.91 -5.44 12.19
CA PHE A 50 -1.15 -5.95 11.05
C PHE A 50 -0.46 -7.27 11.40
N CYS A 51 0.23 -7.33 12.54
CA CYS A 51 0.91 -8.55 13.00
C CYS A 51 -0.07 -9.73 13.15
N LEU A 52 -1.15 -9.53 13.94
CA LEU A 52 -2.13 -10.58 14.22
C LEU A 52 -2.88 -11.03 12.95
N ALA A 53 -3.27 -10.09 12.09
CA ALA A 53 -3.98 -10.39 10.86
C ALA A 53 -3.09 -11.10 9.83
N ASN A 54 -1.78 -10.80 9.82
CA ASN A 54 -0.85 -11.47 8.93
C ASN A 54 -0.64 -12.94 9.31
N LEU A 55 -0.68 -13.27 10.61
CA LEU A 55 -0.56 -14.65 11.09
C LEU A 55 -1.82 -15.49 10.81
N ALA A 56 -3.01 -14.89 10.96
CA ALA A 56 -4.26 -15.65 10.98
C ALA A 56 -5.09 -15.56 9.70
N LEU A 57 -5.11 -14.40 9.01
CA LEU A 57 -6.16 -14.08 8.03
C LEU A 57 -5.61 -13.80 6.63
N SER A 58 -4.42 -13.20 6.52
CA SER A 58 -3.99 -12.57 5.26
C SER A 58 -3.91 -13.55 4.09
N GLN A 59 -3.35 -14.74 4.29
CA GLN A 59 -3.20 -15.75 3.24
C GLN A 59 -4.56 -16.31 2.80
N TYR A 60 -5.41 -16.69 3.75
CA TYR A 60 -6.73 -17.25 3.48
C TYR A 60 -7.61 -16.26 2.71
N VAL A 61 -7.71 -15.02 3.21
CA VAL A 61 -8.53 -13.96 2.58
C VAL A 61 -8.00 -13.61 1.19
N THR A 62 -6.67 -13.54 1.01
CA THR A 62 -6.07 -13.23 -0.29
C THR A 62 -6.36 -14.31 -1.33
N GLN A 63 -6.37 -15.58 -0.93
CA GLN A 63 -6.72 -16.70 -1.80
C GLN A 63 -8.20 -16.67 -2.21
N LEU A 64 -9.10 -16.31 -1.29
CA LEU A 64 -10.54 -16.23 -1.54
C LEU A 64 -10.92 -15.06 -2.47
N LEU A 65 -10.45 -13.85 -2.17
CA LEU A 65 -10.81 -12.64 -2.92
C LEU A 65 -10.05 -12.54 -4.26
N GLY A 66 -8.88 -13.18 -4.34
CA GLY A 66 -7.95 -13.01 -5.46
C GLY A 66 -7.21 -11.68 -5.42
N LEU A 67 -6.03 -11.65 -6.03
CA LEU A 67 -5.04 -10.58 -5.83
C LEU A 67 -5.55 -9.17 -6.15
N ARG A 68 -6.27 -9.00 -7.27
CA ARG A 68 -6.74 -7.67 -7.70
C ARG A 68 -7.76 -7.08 -6.72
N ILE A 69 -8.73 -7.87 -6.28
CA ILE A 69 -9.77 -7.40 -5.33
C ILE A 69 -9.11 -7.13 -3.98
N THR A 70 -8.20 -7.99 -3.53
CA THR A 70 -7.44 -7.77 -2.30
C THR A 70 -6.68 -6.45 -2.33
N PHE A 71 -6.01 -6.10 -3.43
CA PHE A 71 -5.34 -4.80 -3.56
C PHE A 71 -6.31 -3.62 -3.46
N ILE A 72 -7.46 -3.68 -4.11
CA ILE A 72 -8.46 -2.60 -4.09
C ILE A 72 -9.04 -2.44 -2.68
N VAL A 73 -9.49 -3.53 -2.05
CA VAL A 73 -10.09 -3.48 -0.72
C VAL A 73 -9.09 -2.98 0.32
N SER A 74 -7.86 -3.48 0.25
CA SER A 74 -6.81 -3.03 1.17
C SER A 74 -6.38 -1.59 0.93
N SER A 75 -6.27 -1.10 -0.32
CA SER A 75 -5.90 0.29 -0.57
C SER A 75 -6.96 1.28 -0.05
N LEU A 76 -8.24 0.90 -0.04
CA LEU A 76 -9.31 1.72 0.53
C LEU A 76 -9.13 1.93 2.05
N THR A 77 -8.58 0.96 2.79
CA THR A 77 -8.35 1.16 4.23
C THR A 77 -7.21 2.15 4.51
N TYR A 78 -6.19 2.20 3.64
CA TYR A 78 -5.18 3.26 3.64
C TYR A 78 -5.82 4.63 3.38
N LEU A 79 -6.68 4.71 2.35
CA LEU A 79 -7.40 5.94 2.03
C LEU A 79 -8.25 6.44 3.22
N LEU A 80 -8.95 5.54 3.91
CA LEU A 80 -9.73 5.87 5.11
C LEU A 80 -8.86 6.42 6.24
N PHE A 81 -7.69 5.84 6.51
CA PHE A 81 -6.78 6.34 7.53
C PHE A 81 -6.21 7.71 7.19
N ILE A 82 -5.86 7.95 5.92
CA ILE A 82 -5.41 9.27 5.45
C ILE A 82 -6.55 10.29 5.58
N ALA A 83 -7.78 9.94 5.17
CA ALA A 83 -8.94 10.81 5.26
C ALA A 83 -9.37 11.12 6.70
N ALA A 84 -9.13 10.21 7.65
CA ALA A 84 -9.38 10.43 9.08
C ALA A 84 -8.55 11.60 9.66
N ASN A 85 -7.51 12.05 8.96
CA ASN A 85 -6.70 13.20 9.34
C ASN A 85 -7.20 14.54 8.81
N ILE A 86 -8.24 14.56 7.96
CA ILE A 86 -8.87 15.81 7.50
C ILE A 86 -9.50 16.56 8.69
N LYS A 87 -10.09 15.81 9.62
CA LYS A 87 -10.64 16.34 10.86
C LYS A 87 -10.33 15.38 11.99
N TYR A 88 -9.59 15.86 12.98
CA TYR A 88 -9.27 15.06 14.15
C TYR A 88 -10.53 14.64 14.92
N ILE A 89 -10.80 13.34 14.94
CA ILE A 89 -11.78 12.70 15.81
C ILE A 89 -11.14 11.40 16.32
N LYS A 90 -10.81 11.36 17.61
CA LYS A 90 -10.08 10.26 18.27
C LYS A 90 -10.58 8.86 17.88
N TRP A 91 -11.89 8.62 18.00
CA TRP A 91 -12.47 7.31 17.69
C TRP A 91 -12.42 6.96 16.20
N VAL A 92 -12.57 7.94 15.31
CA VAL A 92 -12.43 7.74 13.86
C VAL A 92 -10.98 7.38 13.52
N LEU A 93 -10.02 8.06 14.14
CA LEU A 93 -8.60 7.74 14.00
C LEU A 93 -8.30 6.30 14.44
N TYR A 94 -8.83 5.85 15.59
CA TYR A 94 -8.59 4.50 16.09
C TYR A 94 -9.25 3.41 15.25
N ILE A 95 -10.50 3.64 14.81
CA ILE A 95 -11.21 2.70 13.93
C ILE A 95 -10.51 2.61 12.57
N SER A 96 -10.13 3.75 11.99
CA SER A 96 -9.40 3.75 10.71
C SER A 96 -8.02 3.10 10.84
N ALA A 97 -7.30 3.30 11.94
CA ALA A 97 -6.05 2.61 12.25
C ALA A 97 -6.21 1.08 12.33
N PHE A 98 -7.27 0.61 13.00
CA PHE A 98 -7.60 -0.82 13.07
C PHE A 98 -7.87 -1.40 11.67
N LEU A 99 -8.74 -0.76 10.88
CA LEU A 99 -9.05 -1.18 9.51
C LEU A 99 -7.82 -1.15 8.61
N MET A 100 -6.96 -0.15 8.77
CA MET A 100 -5.72 -0.03 8.01
C MET A 100 -4.73 -1.14 8.38
N GLY A 101 -4.63 -1.53 9.65
CA GLY A 101 -3.84 -2.70 10.07
C GLY A 101 -4.28 -4.00 9.38
N LEU A 102 -5.59 -4.22 9.27
CA LEU A 102 -6.14 -5.36 8.51
C LEU A 102 -5.78 -5.26 7.01
N GLY A 103 -5.96 -4.06 6.42
CA GLY A 103 -5.61 -3.84 5.02
C GLY A 103 -4.11 -3.97 4.75
N ALA A 104 -3.24 -3.57 5.68
CA ALA A 104 -1.80 -3.74 5.58
C ALA A 104 -1.41 -5.22 5.49
N ALA A 105 -2.06 -6.08 6.28
CA ALA A 105 -1.86 -7.53 6.19
C ALA A 105 -2.22 -8.07 4.80
N LEU A 106 -3.34 -7.62 4.26
CA LEU A 106 -3.83 -8.04 2.95
C LEU A 106 -2.96 -7.52 1.79
N ILE A 107 -2.60 -6.23 1.81
CA ILE A 107 -1.91 -5.59 0.70
C ILE A 107 -0.50 -6.16 0.51
N TRP A 108 0.22 -6.42 1.60
CA TRP A 108 1.58 -6.93 1.55
C TRP A 108 1.63 -8.42 1.21
N THR A 109 0.68 -9.21 1.72
CA THR A 109 0.53 -10.62 1.32
C THR A 109 0.17 -10.74 -0.16
N ALA A 110 -0.77 -9.92 -0.65
CA ALA A 110 -1.11 -9.88 -2.07
C ALA A 110 0.07 -9.38 -2.94
N GLN A 111 0.83 -8.39 -2.48
CA GLN A 111 2.00 -7.86 -3.18
C GLN A 111 3.06 -8.94 -3.39
N GLY A 112 3.44 -9.65 -2.33
CA GLY A 112 4.44 -10.72 -2.42
C GLY A 112 4.00 -11.83 -3.37
N ALA A 113 2.74 -12.27 -3.26
CA ALA A 113 2.19 -13.30 -4.15
C ALA A 113 2.10 -12.82 -5.61
N TYR A 114 1.67 -11.58 -5.84
CA TYR A 114 1.52 -11.03 -7.20
C TYR A 114 2.87 -10.92 -7.92
N VAL A 115 3.89 -10.36 -7.26
CA VAL A 115 5.24 -10.25 -7.84
C VAL A 115 5.81 -11.64 -8.09
N ALA A 116 5.72 -12.56 -7.13
CA ALA A 116 6.22 -13.92 -7.30
C ALA A 116 5.58 -14.64 -8.50
N ILE A 117 4.25 -14.57 -8.64
CA ILE A 117 3.54 -15.22 -9.76
C ILE A 117 3.82 -14.51 -11.08
N ALA A 118 3.86 -13.18 -11.10
CA ALA A 118 4.19 -12.41 -12.31
C ALA A 118 5.60 -12.75 -12.82
N THR A 119 6.56 -12.89 -11.90
CA THR A 119 7.93 -13.30 -12.20
C THR A 119 8.01 -14.72 -12.73
N ASN A 120 7.34 -15.68 -12.08
CA ASN A 120 7.31 -17.06 -12.56
C ASN A 120 6.74 -17.14 -13.99
N LYS A 121 5.68 -16.38 -14.29
CA LYS A 121 5.11 -16.30 -15.65
C LYS A 121 6.05 -15.61 -16.64
N TYR A 122 6.79 -14.59 -16.21
CA TYR A 122 7.81 -13.95 -17.02
C TYR A 122 8.94 -14.92 -17.38
N GLU A 123 9.42 -15.71 -16.41
CA GLU A 123 10.46 -16.71 -16.62
C GLU A 123 9.99 -17.80 -17.59
N GLN A 124 8.78 -18.34 -17.38
CA GLN A 124 8.18 -19.36 -18.24
C GLN A 124 8.06 -18.91 -19.70
N VAL A 125 7.51 -17.71 -19.95
CA VAL A 125 7.31 -17.21 -21.33
C VAL A 125 8.63 -16.89 -22.04
N ASN A 126 9.72 -16.70 -21.28
CA ASN A 126 11.03 -16.40 -21.83
C ASN A 126 12.03 -17.56 -21.72
N ASN A 127 11.57 -18.77 -21.36
CA ASN A 127 12.41 -19.97 -21.18
C ASN A 127 13.61 -19.74 -20.24
N LEU A 128 13.39 -19.01 -19.15
CA LEU A 128 14.40 -18.75 -18.13
C LEU A 128 14.32 -19.80 -17.02
N GLU A 129 15.44 -20.00 -16.31
CA GLU A 129 15.49 -20.86 -15.13
C GLU A 129 14.49 -20.38 -14.06
N PRO A 130 13.69 -21.28 -13.45
CA PRO A 130 12.74 -20.93 -12.42
C PRO A 130 13.41 -20.21 -11.24
N SER A 131 12.78 -19.15 -10.75
CA SER A 131 13.23 -18.33 -9.62
C SER A 131 14.50 -17.50 -9.87
N SER A 132 15.11 -17.55 -11.05
CA SER A 132 16.34 -16.80 -11.39
C SER A 132 16.17 -15.27 -11.38
N ARG A 133 14.94 -14.76 -11.52
CA ARG A 133 14.62 -13.32 -11.62
C ARG A 133 13.77 -12.80 -10.46
N GLN A 134 13.54 -13.60 -9.42
CA GLN A 134 12.79 -13.19 -8.23
C GLN A 134 13.44 -12.01 -7.51
N GLY A 135 14.77 -12.05 -7.32
CA GLY A 135 15.50 -10.93 -6.71
C GLY A 135 15.43 -9.64 -7.55
N PHE A 136 15.58 -9.75 -8.87
CA PHE A 136 15.53 -8.61 -9.78
C PHE A 136 14.16 -7.93 -9.81
N THR A 137 13.09 -8.72 -9.89
CA THR A 137 11.71 -8.20 -9.96
C THR A 137 11.23 -7.62 -8.62
N ASN A 138 11.61 -8.23 -7.49
CA ASN A 138 11.39 -7.62 -6.16
C ASN A 138 12.21 -6.34 -6.00
N GLY A 139 13.48 -6.34 -6.40
CA GLY A 139 14.34 -5.15 -6.39
C GLY A 139 13.77 -4.02 -7.25
N MET A 140 13.20 -4.34 -8.41
CA MET A 140 12.49 -3.37 -9.26
C MET A 140 11.28 -2.78 -8.53
N PHE A 141 10.47 -3.62 -7.89
CA PHE A 141 9.31 -3.16 -7.15
C PHE A 141 9.71 -2.23 -5.99
N PHE A 142 10.62 -2.68 -5.13
CA PHE A 142 11.05 -1.90 -3.96
C PHE A 142 11.88 -0.67 -4.35
N GLY A 143 12.65 -0.72 -5.43
CA GLY A 143 13.37 0.41 -5.98
C GLY A 143 12.44 1.56 -6.37
N ILE A 144 11.39 1.26 -7.16
CA ILE A 144 10.36 2.24 -7.52
C ILE A 144 9.57 2.68 -6.28
N PHE A 145 9.16 1.72 -5.44
CA PHE A 145 8.39 2.00 -4.22
C PHE A 145 9.10 2.98 -3.30
N SER A 146 10.43 2.91 -3.20
CA SER A 146 11.23 3.77 -2.31
C SER A 146 11.10 5.27 -2.64
N CYS A 147 10.69 5.63 -3.86
CA CYS A 147 10.36 6.99 -4.24
C CYS A 147 9.24 7.60 -3.40
N ASN A 148 8.35 6.78 -2.80
CA ASN A 148 7.27 7.28 -1.95
C ASN A 148 7.77 8.13 -0.77
N ARG A 149 8.93 7.79 -0.20
CA ARG A 149 9.50 8.47 0.96
C ARG A 149 9.98 9.86 0.58
N VAL A 150 10.70 9.94 -0.53
CA VAL A 150 11.27 11.20 -1.03
C VAL A 150 10.14 12.11 -1.48
N LEU A 151 9.27 11.64 -2.38
CA LEU A 151 8.17 12.43 -2.92
C LEU A 151 7.17 12.85 -1.83
N GLY A 152 6.90 11.97 -0.85
CA GLY A 152 5.98 12.27 0.25
C GLY A 152 6.48 13.33 1.19
N ASN A 153 7.72 13.20 1.64
CA ASN A 153 8.32 14.20 2.52
C ASN A 153 8.54 15.54 1.80
N LEU A 154 8.88 15.54 0.50
CA LEU A 154 8.98 16.77 -0.29
C LEU A 154 7.62 17.47 -0.40
N LEU A 155 6.56 16.72 -0.74
CA LEU A 155 5.21 17.27 -0.84
C LEU A 155 4.71 17.79 0.51
N ALA A 156 4.89 17.02 1.58
CA ALA A 156 4.54 17.44 2.93
C ALA A 156 5.31 18.71 3.33
N SER A 157 6.63 18.71 3.16
CA SER A 157 7.47 19.87 3.46
C SER A 157 6.99 21.12 2.72
N PHE A 158 6.71 21.01 1.41
CA PHE A 158 6.18 22.13 0.64
C PHE A 158 4.83 22.64 1.18
N LEU A 159 3.89 21.74 1.46
CA LEU A 159 2.54 22.11 1.91
C LEU A 159 2.55 22.71 3.33
N PHE A 160 3.26 22.09 4.27
CA PHE A 160 3.40 22.59 5.64
C PHE A 160 4.22 23.88 5.70
N HIS A 161 5.26 24.04 4.87
CA HIS A 161 6.04 25.28 4.79
C HIS A 161 5.21 26.47 4.30
N ARG A 162 4.25 26.22 3.39
CA ARG A 162 3.28 27.23 2.95
C ARG A 162 2.17 27.52 3.95
N LYS A 163 2.18 26.85 5.11
CA LYS A 163 1.19 27.00 6.19
C LYS A 163 -0.26 26.77 5.72
N TYR A 164 -0.45 25.84 4.78
CA TYR A 164 -1.80 25.37 4.47
C TYR A 164 -2.39 24.64 5.67
N ASP A 165 -3.70 24.79 5.87
CA ASP A 165 -4.41 24.08 6.93
C ASP A 165 -4.35 22.56 6.72
N GLU A 166 -4.30 21.82 7.82
CA GLU A 166 -4.21 20.35 7.83
C GLU A 166 -5.32 19.69 7.00
N TRP A 167 -6.55 20.22 7.05
CA TRP A 167 -7.67 19.69 6.28
C TRP A 167 -7.44 19.77 4.77
N ILE A 168 -6.78 20.83 4.28
CA ILE A 168 -6.41 20.98 2.85
C ILE A 168 -5.35 19.95 2.51
N ILE A 169 -4.31 19.86 3.34
CA ILE A 169 -3.20 18.92 3.15
C ILE A 169 -3.74 17.49 3.06
N PHE A 170 -4.55 17.06 4.03
CA PHE A 170 -5.08 15.70 4.06
C PHE A 170 -6.15 15.44 3.00
N THR A 171 -6.83 16.46 2.48
CA THR A 171 -7.70 16.33 1.31
C THR A 171 -6.90 16.06 0.04
N VAL A 172 -5.81 16.81 -0.19
CA VAL A 172 -4.89 16.59 -1.33
C VAL A 172 -4.23 15.21 -1.24
N MET A 173 -3.76 14.84 -0.06
CA MET A 173 -3.17 13.53 0.23
C MET A 173 -4.15 12.38 -0.03
N SER A 174 -5.42 12.55 0.39
CA SER A 174 -6.48 11.59 0.11
C SER A 174 -6.79 11.47 -1.39
N ALA A 175 -6.79 12.58 -2.13
CA ALA A 175 -6.98 12.54 -3.58
C ALA A 175 -5.86 11.76 -4.29
N ILE A 176 -4.60 11.96 -3.90
CA ILE A 176 -3.44 11.22 -4.45
C ILE A 176 -3.57 9.72 -4.16
N ALA A 177 -3.89 9.34 -2.92
CA ALA A 177 -4.11 7.94 -2.55
C ALA A 177 -5.33 7.32 -3.26
N GLY A 178 -6.37 8.12 -3.50
CA GLY A 178 -7.54 7.74 -4.29
C GLY A 178 -7.18 7.43 -5.73
N LEU A 179 -6.33 8.24 -6.37
CA LEU A 179 -5.82 7.97 -7.72
C LEU A 179 -5.00 6.68 -7.78
N GLY A 180 -4.12 6.43 -6.79
CA GLY A 180 -3.39 5.18 -6.68
C GLY A 180 -4.28 3.96 -6.45
N SER A 181 -5.37 4.13 -5.68
CA SER A 181 -6.37 3.07 -5.48
C SER A 181 -7.17 2.80 -6.76
N PHE A 182 -7.51 3.85 -7.50
CA PHE A 182 -8.21 3.74 -8.78
C PHE A 182 -7.35 3.05 -9.85
N SER A 183 -6.04 3.31 -9.91
CA SER A 183 -5.15 2.67 -10.88
C SER A 183 -5.08 1.14 -10.69
N LEU A 184 -5.24 0.64 -9.45
CA LEU A 184 -5.27 -0.79 -9.16
C LEU A 184 -6.44 -1.54 -9.83
N ILE A 185 -7.51 -0.84 -10.22
CA ILE A 185 -8.63 -1.43 -10.98
C ILE A 185 -8.16 -1.96 -12.34
N PHE A 186 -7.21 -1.25 -12.96
CA PHE A 186 -6.63 -1.62 -14.25
C PHE A 186 -5.46 -2.60 -14.13
N LEU A 187 -5.12 -3.04 -12.91
CA LEU A 187 -4.09 -4.06 -12.71
C LEU A 187 -4.54 -5.38 -13.34
N ARG A 188 -3.67 -5.96 -14.17
CA ARG A 188 -3.98 -7.20 -14.89
C ARG A 188 -4.23 -8.33 -13.87
N PRO A 189 -5.38 -9.02 -13.92
CA PRO A 189 -5.65 -10.09 -12.97
C PRO A 189 -4.69 -11.27 -13.21
N ILE A 190 -4.10 -11.75 -12.12
CA ILE A 190 -3.25 -12.95 -12.11
C ILE A 190 -3.93 -13.98 -11.22
N LYS A 191 -4.20 -15.16 -11.78
CA LYS A 191 -4.73 -16.30 -11.01
C LYS A 191 -3.66 -16.85 -10.08
N ILE A 192 -4.02 -17.03 -8.81
CA ILE A 192 -3.20 -17.74 -7.83
C ILE A 192 -3.23 -19.22 -8.20
N PRO A 193 -2.08 -19.91 -8.33
CA PRO A 193 -2.05 -21.35 -8.51
C PRO A 193 -2.75 -22.04 -7.34
N LYS A 194 -3.63 -23.00 -7.60
CA LYS A 194 -4.16 -23.85 -6.52
C LYS A 194 -3.00 -24.65 -5.96
N GLN A 195 -2.74 -24.54 -4.65
CA GLN A 195 -1.92 -25.52 -3.96
C GLN A 195 -2.73 -26.82 -3.96
N ILE A 196 -2.25 -27.82 -4.71
CA ILE A 196 -2.79 -29.19 -4.71
C ILE A 196 -2.23 -29.90 -3.48
#